data_AF-A0A2R6IZT2-F1
#
_entry.id   AF-A0A2R6IZT2-F1
#
_cell.length_a   1.000
_cell.length_b   1.000
_cell.length_c   1.000
_cell.angle_alpha   90.00
_cell.angle_beta   90.00
_cell.angle_gamma   90.00
#
_symmetry.space_group_name_H-M   'P 1'
#
loop_
_entity.id
_entity.type
_entity.pdbx_description
1 polymer ?
#
loop_
_entity_poly.entity_id
_entity_poly.type
_entity_poly.pdbx_seq_one_letter_code
_entity_poly.pdbx_strand_id
1 'polypeptide(L)'
;MNVEADDVVVERPVVATALVAGVAAVAYVGIQLVLDRGIAPVETAVFVVVFTAVYVGGNRVLRRRVRGGDAEPDPDREGEDAGAE
;
A
#
# COMPACT_ATOMS: atom_id res chain seq x y z
N MET A 1 9.10 -13.34 -13.61
CA MET A 1 8.96 -11.90 -13.86
C MET A 1 7.78 -11.45 -13.02
N ASN A 2 8.02 -10.69 -11.94
CA ASN A 2 7.04 -10.34 -10.89
C ASN A 2 7.04 -8.82 -10.64
N VAL A 3 7.12 -7.98 -11.69
CA VAL A 3 7.41 -6.54 -11.53
C VAL A 3 6.24 -5.61 -11.91
N GLU A 4 5.17 -6.06 -12.56
CA GLU A 4 4.08 -5.11 -12.92
C GLU A 4 3.17 -4.66 -11.76
N ALA A 5 2.95 -5.50 -10.74
CA ALA A 5 1.97 -5.18 -9.70
C ALA A 5 2.43 -4.02 -8.79
N ASP A 6 3.73 -3.93 -8.50
CA ASP A 6 4.29 -2.89 -7.62
C ASP A 6 4.39 -1.53 -8.31
N ASP A 7 4.54 -1.50 -9.64
CA ASP A 7 4.61 -0.28 -10.45
C ASP A 7 3.24 0.35 -10.69
N VAL A 8 2.18 -0.47 -10.92
CA VAL A 8 0.81 0.04 -11.09
C VAL A 8 0.34 0.83 -9.86
N VAL A 9 0.75 0.43 -8.66
CA VAL A 9 0.41 1.12 -7.41
C VAL A 9 1.04 2.51 -7.32
N VAL A 10 2.18 2.73 -7.97
CA VAL A 10 2.92 4.00 -7.98
C VAL A 10 2.41 4.92 -9.08
N GLU A 11 2.18 4.36 -10.27
CA GLU A 11 1.89 5.14 -11.47
C GLU A 11 0.41 5.52 -11.58
N ARG A 12 -0.49 4.66 -11.05
CA ARG A 12 -1.94 4.91 -10.99
C ARG A 12 -2.55 4.46 -9.66
N PRO A 13 -2.31 5.20 -8.55
CA PRO A 13 -2.78 4.82 -7.22
C PRO A 13 -4.31 4.66 -7.14
N VAL A 14 -5.07 5.45 -7.90
CA VAL A 14 -6.53 5.35 -7.98
C VAL A 14 -6.97 4.04 -8.64
N VAL A 15 -6.29 3.61 -9.70
CA VAL A 15 -6.62 2.36 -10.41
C VAL A 15 -6.28 1.15 -9.56
N ALA A 16 -5.12 1.16 -8.90
CA ALA A 16 -4.76 0.11 -7.95
C ALA A 16 -5.78 0.00 -6.80
N THR A 17 -6.21 1.13 -6.25
CA THR A 17 -7.25 1.18 -5.20
C THR A 17 -8.57 0.61 -5.70
N ALA A 18 -9.01 0.99 -6.91
CA ALA A 18 -10.24 0.50 -7.50
C ALA A 18 -10.21 -1.00 -7.77
N LEU A 19 -9.08 -1.54 -8.24
CA LEU A 19 -8.90 -2.98 -8.44
C LEU A 19 -8.99 -3.75 -7.13
N VAL A 20 -8.29 -3.29 -6.10
CA VAL A 20 -8.32 -3.91 -4.76
C VAL A 20 -9.73 -3.89 -4.19
N ALA A 21 -10.42 -2.75 -4.28
CA ALA A 21 -11.79 -2.61 -3.81
C ALA A 21 -12.75 -3.55 -4.57
N GLY A 22 -12.60 -3.65 -5.89
CA GLY A 22 -13.40 -4.56 -6.72
C GLY A 22 -13.19 -6.02 -6.33
N VAL A 23 -11.93 -6.46 -6.19
CA VAL A 23 -11.61 -7.83 -5.77
C VAL A 23 -12.15 -8.14 -4.37
N ALA A 24 -11.99 -7.22 -3.43
CA ALA A 24 -12.51 -7.37 -2.07
C ALA A 24 -14.04 -7.50 -2.05
N ALA A 25 -14.75 -6.68 -2.84
CA ALA A 25 -16.21 -6.73 -2.94
C ALA A 25 -16.68 -8.09 -3.49
N VAL A 26 -16.08 -8.55 -4.58
CA VAL A 26 -16.41 -9.85 -5.20
C VAL A 26 -16.16 -11.00 -4.23
N ALA A 27 -15.01 -10.99 -3.56
CA ALA A 27 -14.68 -12.02 -2.58
C ALA A 27 -15.67 -12.05 -1.40
N TYR A 28 -16.02 -10.89 -0.85
CA TYR A 28 -16.92 -10.80 0.30
C TYR A 28 -18.37 -11.17 -0.04
N VAL A 29 -18.86 -10.77 -1.22
CA VAL A 29 -20.16 -11.23 -1.73
C VAL A 29 -20.13 -12.74 -1.95
N GLY A 30 -19.06 -13.29 -2.53
CA GLY A 30 -18.90 -14.73 -2.71
C GLY A 30 -18.98 -15.51 -1.38
N ILE A 31 -18.36 -14.99 -0.32
CA ILE A 31 -18.44 -15.58 1.02
C ILE A 31 -19.88 -15.54 1.56
N GLN A 32 -20.59 -14.42 1.43
CA GLN A 32 -21.99 -14.32 1.86
C GLN A 32 -22.87 -15.35 1.16
N LEU A 33 -22.68 -15.54 -0.15
CA LEU A 33 -23.40 -16.54 -0.94
C LEU A 33 -23.09 -17.97 -0.50
N VAL A 34 -21.81 -18.31 -0.24
CA VAL A 34 -21.41 -19.65 0.24
C VAL A 34 -22.00 -19.96 1.62
N LEU A 35 -22.19 -18.94 2.45
CA LEU A 35 -22.73 -19.08 3.80
C LEU A 35 -24.27 -18.97 3.85
N ASP A 36 -24.96 -18.99 2.70
CA ASP A 36 -26.41 -18.76 2.59
C ASP A 36 -26.90 -17.49 3.31
N ARG A 37 -26.02 -16.50 3.47
CA ARG A 37 -26.39 -15.18 3.95
C ARG A 37 -26.90 -14.35 2.77
N GLY A 38 -28.04 -13.69 2.98
CA GLY A 38 -28.48 -12.64 2.07
C GLY A 38 -27.43 -11.53 1.97
N ILE A 39 -27.24 -10.97 0.77
CA ILE A 39 -26.24 -9.92 0.53
C ILE A 39 -26.63 -8.67 1.33
N ALA A 40 -25.79 -8.27 2.28
CA ALA A 40 -25.93 -7.04 3.06
C ALA A 40 -25.10 -5.91 2.40
N PRO A 41 -25.72 -4.93 1.72
CA PRO A 41 -24.98 -3.94 0.94
C PRO A 41 -24.11 -3.03 1.83
N VAL A 42 -24.64 -2.64 2.99
CA VAL A 42 -23.96 -1.76 3.95
C VAL A 42 -22.75 -2.46 4.56
N GLU A 43 -22.91 -3.72 4.98
CA GLU A 43 -21.82 -4.52 5.55
C GLU A 43 -20.70 -4.72 4.52
N THR A 44 -21.07 -5.05 3.28
CA THR A 44 -20.13 -5.20 2.16
C THR A 44 -19.37 -3.91 1.90
N ALA A 45 -20.06 -2.77 1.88
CA ALA A 45 -19.41 -1.47 1.66
C ALA A 45 -18.41 -1.14 2.77
N VAL A 46 -18.78 -1.37 4.04
CA VAL A 46 -17.89 -1.16 5.19
C VAL A 46 -16.66 -2.06 5.11
N PHE A 47 -16.86 -3.36 4.82
CA PHE A 47 -15.77 -4.32 4.66
C PHE A 47 -14.79 -3.87 3.57
N VAL A 48 -15.29 -3.51 2.40
CA VAL A 48 -14.46 -3.07 1.26
C VAL A 48 -13.67 -1.83 1.61
N VAL A 49 -14.29 -0.84 2.26
CA VAL A 49 -13.61 0.40 2.68
C VAL A 49 -12.49 0.11 3.67
N VAL A 50 -12.77 -0.67 4.72
CA VAL A 50 -11.79 -1.00 5.76
C VAL A 50 -10.65 -1.83 5.17
N PHE A 51 -10.95 -2.87 4.39
CA PHE A 51 -9.95 -3.71 3.76
C PHE A 51 -9.03 -2.90 2.84
N THR A 52 -9.61 -2.07 1.99
CA THR A 52 -8.87 -1.22 1.05
C THR A 52 -7.98 -0.23 1.81
N ALA A 53 -8.50 0.39 2.87
CA ALA A 53 -7.72 1.32 3.69
C ALA A 53 -6.53 0.63 4.38
N VAL A 54 -6.71 -0.60 4.89
CA VAL A 54 -5.63 -1.39 5.50
C VAL A 54 -4.59 -1.80 4.46
N TYR A 55 -5.02 -2.26 3.28
CA TYR A 55 -4.12 -2.68 2.21
C TYR A 55 -3.26 -1.51 1.70
N VAL A 56 -3.89 -0.40 1.35
CA VAL A 56 -3.20 0.81 0.84
C VAL A 56 -2.38 1.46 1.95
N GLY A 57 -2.92 1.56 3.16
CA GLY A 57 -2.25 2.12 4.33
C GLY A 57 -1.02 1.32 4.74
N GLY A 58 -1.14 -0.01 4.79
CA GLY A 58 -0.03 -0.93 5.07
C GLY A 58 1.09 -0.80 4.04
N ASN A 59 0.75 -0.77 2.75
CA ASN A 59 1.72 -0.58 1.68
C ASN A 59 2.45 0.77 1.81
N ARG A 60 1.74 1.86 2.15
CA ARG A 60 2.34 3.19 2.35
C ARG A 60 3.28 3.24 3.56
N VAL A 61 2.93 2.57 4.66
CA VAL A 61 3.73 2.54 5.89
C VAL A 61 4.98 1.68 5.71
N LEU A 62 4.87 0.48 5.12
CA LEU A 62 6.02 -0.37 4.82
C LEU A 62 7.01 0.34 3.88
N ARG A 63 6.53 0.97 2.81
CA ARG A 63 7.38 1.72 1.88
C ARG A 63 8.08 2.93 2.52
N ARG A 64 7.44 3.60 3.48
CA ARG A 64 8.10 4.68 4.26
C ARG A 64 9.25 4.18 5.13
N ARG A 65 9.18 2.94 5.64
CA ARG A 65 10.27 2.34 6.42
C ARG A 65 11.43 1.92 5.53
N VAL A 66 11.16 1.37 4.35
CA VAL A 66 12.21 0.98 3.38
C VAL A 66 12.99 2.21 2.89
N ARG A 67 12.30 3.31 2.55
CA ARG A 67 12.96 4.53 2.02
C ARG A 67 13.69 5.38 3.09
N GLY A 68 13.51 5.08 4.37
CA GLY A 68 14.20 5.74 5.48
C GLY A 68 15.43 5.00 5.98
N GLY A 69 15.78 3.86 5.38
CA GLY A 69 16.92 3.02 5.75
C GLY A 69 18.23 3.34 5.00
N ASP A 70 18.15 4.08 3.88
CA ASP A 70 19.30 4.35 3.00
C ASP A 70 19.77 5.82 3.10
N ALA A 71 19.84 6.36 4.32
CA ALA A 71 20.71 7.50 4.57
C ALA A 71 22.14 6.94 4.71
N GLU A 72 22.73 6.58 3.58
CA GLU A 72 24.15 6.22 3.50
C GLU A 72 24.95 7.42 4.06
N PRO A 73 25.74 7.24 5.13
CA PRO A 73 26.56 8.31 5.66
C PRO A 73 27.62 8.63 4.62
N ASP A 74 27.48 9.79 4.00
CA ASP A 74 28.43 10.40 3.08
C ASP A 74 29.84 10.42 3.72
N PRO A 75 30.75 9.49 3.33
CA PRO A 75 32.05 9.36 3.97
C PRO A 75 33.03 10.45 3.52
N ASP A 76 32.62 11.31 2.58
CA ASP A 76 33.48 12.33 1.99
C ASP A 76 33.41 13.69 2.71
N ARG A 77 32.73 13.78 3.87
CA ARG A 77 32.88 14.90 4.82
C ARG A 77 34.09 14.71 5.74
N GLU A 78 35.26 14.46 5.16
CA GLU A 78 36.55 14.64 5.82
C GLU A 78 37.34 15.67 5.02
N GLY A 79 37.43 16.93 5.48
CA GLY A 79 38.51 17.79 4.99
C GLY A 79 38.32 19.30 4.89
N GLU A 80 37.17 19.89 5.22
CA GLU A 80 36.99 21.34 4.98
C GLU A 80 36.40 22.04 6.21
N ASP A 81 37.25 22.23 7.23
CA ASP A 81 37.23 23.38 8.17
C ASP A 81 38.02 23.05 9.45
N ALA A 82 39.33 23.28 9.44
CA ALA A 82 40.11 23.71 10.61
C ALA A 82 41.55 24.07 10.17
N GLY A 83 41.63 24.94 9.16
CA GLY A 83 42.87 25.58 8.72
C GLY A 83 42.63 27.08 8.61
N ALA A 84 42.38 27.75 9.73
CA ALA A 84 42.47 29.20 9.85
C ALA A 84 42.64 29.58 11.32
N GLU A 85 43.89 29.82 11.70
CA GLU A 85 44.44 30.92 12.52
C GLU A 85 45.63 30.47 13.37
#